data_AF-A0A642C3V8-F1
#
_entry.id   AF-A0A642C3V8-F1
#
_cell.length_a   1.000
_cell.length_b   1.000
_cell.length_c   1.000
_cell.angle_alpha   90.00
_cell.angle_beta   90.00
_cell.angle_gamma   90.00
#
_symmetry.space_group_name_H-M   'P 1'
#
loop_
_entity.id
_entity.type
_entity.pdbx_description
1 polymer ?
#
loop_
_entity_poly.entity_id
_entity_poly.type
_entity_poly.pdbx_seq_one_letter_code
_entity_poly.pdbx_strand_id
1 'polypeptide(L)'
;GTTAGAAEMLLTSLYKEDQAPNIIVMGSASKGQTVATEQFINETYRWSVNPVVCTVYNSDHDAGEDAFVLVPSDKFKISETSINGTTDYSQFLPFGNPKERMLSIAIQTLEGTYPPKDEDKEEETRSTKSIKIEKSVSSPASRRFAGGLRIK
;
A
#
# COMPACT_ATOMS: atom_id res chain seq x y z
N GLY A 1 2.15 4.38 0.24
CA GLY A 1 1.50 3.19 -0.32
C GLY A 1 0.87 3.51 -1.65
N THR A 2 0.28 2.51 -2.32
CA THR A 2 -0.44 2.69 -3.60
C THR A 2 -1.96 2.76 -3.43
N THR A 3 -2.49 2.41 -2.25
CA THR A 3 -3.90 2.56 -1.89
C THR A 3 -4.34 4.01 -2.05
N ALA A 4 -5.33 4.26 -2.92
CA ALA A 4 -5.80 5.59 -3.29
C ALA A 4 -7.28 5.59 -3.70
N GLY A 5 -7.94 6.76 -3.61
CA GLY A 5 -9.25 6.99 -4.24
C GLY A 5 -10.35 6.15 -3.62
N ALA A 6 -11.10 5.38 -4.43
CA ALA A 6 -12.24 4.57 -3.95
C ALA A 6 -11.89 3.61 -2.80
N ALA A 7 -10.67 3.07 -2.77
CA ALA A 7 -10.22 2.21 -1.68
C ALA A 7 -10.05 2.99 -0.37
N GLU A 8 -9.53 4.23 -0.44
CA GLU A 8 -9.46 5.11 0.71
C GLU A 8 -10.86 5.55 1.14
N MET A 9 -11.74 5.92 0.21
CA MET A 9 -13.13 6.31 0.51
C MET A 9 -13.88 5.24 1.31
N LEU A 10 -13.73 3.97 0.93
CA LEU A 10 -14.31 2.84 1.67
C LEU A 10 -13.78 2.79 3.10
N LEU A 11 -12.46 2.89 3.25
CA LEU A 11 -11.83 2.83 4.57
C LEU A 11 -12.18 4.05 5.41
N THR A 12 -12.22 5.26 4.86
CA THR A 12 -12.69 6.47 5.54
C THR A 12 -14.13 6.35 6.01
N SER A 13 -14.99 5.69 5.24
CA SER A 13 -16.41 5.53 5.59
C SER A 13 -16.63 4.49 6.68
N LEU A 14 -15.76 3.48 6.77
CA LEU A 14 -15.84 2.40 7.74
C LEU A 14 -15.00 2.65 9.00
N TYR A 15 -13.90 3.39 8.87
CA TYR A 15 -12.96 3.65 9.94
C TYR A 15 -13.52 4.67 10.90
N LYS A 16 -13.64 4.27 12.16
CA LYS A 16 -13.95 5.14 13.28
C LYS A 16 -12.98 4.79 14.40
N GLU A 17 -12.15 5.76 14.77
CA GLU A 17 -11.04 5.55 15.70
C GLU A 17 -11.51 4.95 17.04
N ASP A 18 -12.70 5.36 17.50
CA ASP A 18 -13.26 4.99 18.81
C ASP A 18 -14.54 4.14 18.74
N GLN A 19 -14.89 3.54 17.58
CA GLN A 19 -16.11 2.72 17.46
C GLN A 19 -15.82 1.30 16.95
N ALA A 20 -16.44 0.32 17.62
CA ALA A 20 -16.46 -1.05 17.16
C ALA A 20 -17.34 -1.18 15.88
N PRO A 21 -16.92 -2.00 14.89
CA PRO A 21 -15.75 -2.87 14.89
C PRO A 21 -14.42 -2.13 14.64
N ASN A 22 -13.39 -2.51 15.40
CA ASN A 22 -12.05 -1.92 15.27
C ASN A 22 -11.42 -2.34 13.94
N ILE A 23 -11.27 -1.39 13.01
CA ILE A 23 -10.53 -1.61 11.77
C ILE A 23 -9.04 -1.44 12.06
N ILE A 24 -8.29 -2.53 11.93
CA ILE A 24 -6.83 -2.51 12.05
C ILE A 24 -6.23 -2.28 10.66
N VAL A 25 -5.53 -1.16 10.50
CA VAL A 25 -4.82 -0.82 9.27
C VAL A 25 -3.38 -1.30 9.37
N MET A 26 -2.92 -2.06 8.37
CA MET A 26 -1.58 -2.64 8.30
C MET A 26 -0.94 -2.37 6.93
N GLY A 27 0.40 -2.29 6.91
CA GLY A 27 1.16 -2.05 5.69
C GLY A 27 1.80 -0.67 5.67
N SER A 28 1.61 0.07 4.57
CA SER A 28 2.16 1.42 4.41
C SER A 28 1.05 2.47 4.37
N ALA A 29 1.41 3.72 4.69
CA ALA A 29 0.48 4.83 4.61
C ALA A 29 -0.18 4.92 3.21
N SER A 30 -1.45 5.29 3.15
CA SER A 30 -2.17 5.46 1.88
C SER A 30 -1.71 6.72 1.11
N LYS A 31 -2.33 7.04 -0.03
CA LYS A 31 -1.90 8.18 -0.88
C LYS A 31 -2.49 9.52 -0.47
N GLY A 32 -3.65 9.55 0.17
CA GLY A 32 -4.37 10.78 0.50
C GLY A 32 -5.21 11.32 -0.66
N GLN A 33 -5.96 10.46 -1.36
CA GLN A 33 -6.86 10.87 -2.44
C GLN A 33 -8.32 10.67 -2.04
N THR A 34 -8.95 11.71 -1.50
CA THR A 34 -10.36 11.75 -1.05
C THR A 34 -11.31 12.37 -2.09
N VAL A 35 -10.93 12.32 -3.36
CA VAL A 35 -11.68 12.92 -4.46
C VAL A 35 -12.16 11.85 -5.42
N ALA A 36 -13.40 11.97 -5.89
CA ALA A 36 -13.93 11.13 -6.94
C ALA A 36 -13.68 11.77 -8.31
N THR A 37 -13.31 10.93 -9.27
CA THR A 37 -13.12 11.32 -10.67
C THR A 37 -14.14 10.61 -11.54
N GLU A 38 -14.57 11.27 -12.60
CA GLU A 38 -15.46 10.71 -13.61
C GLU A 38 -14.76 10.75 -14.97
N GLN A 39 -14.99 9.76 -15.82
CA GLN A 39 -14.32 9.69 -17.12
C GLN A 39 -15.12 10.44 -18.19
N PHE A 40 -14.51 11.45 -18.79
CA PHE A 40 -15.05 12.13 -19.96
C PHE A 40 -14.25 11.71 -21.19
N ILE A 41 -14.91 11.06 -22.15
CA ILE A 41 -14.29 10.52 -23.37
C ILE A 41 -14.55 11.47 -24.53
N ASN A 42 -13.50 11.83 -25.26
CA ASN A 42 -13.63 12.49 -26.55
C ASN A 42 -13.78 11.43 -27.65
N GLU A 43 -14.99 11.27 -28.17
CA GLU A 43 -15.30 10.24 -29.20
C GLU A 43 -14.51 10.41 -30.50
N THR A 44 -14.20 11.66 -30.87
CA THR A 44 -13.49 12.00 -32.12
C THR A 44 -12.01 11.66 -32.06
N TYR A 45 -11.34 12.03 -30.96
CA TYR A 45 -9.89 11.95 -30.82
C TYR A 45 -9.42 10.80 -29.92
N ARG A 46 -10.36 10.02 -29.35
CA ARG A 46 -10.12 8.81 -28.55
C ARG A 46 -9.18 9.02 -27.35
N TRP A 47 -9.16 10.23 -26.78
CA TRP A 47 -8.55 10.49 -25.49
C TRP A 47 -9.65 10.67 -24.44
N SER A 48 -9.31 10.48 -23.16
CA SER A 48 -10.20 10.73 -22.04
C SER A 48 -9.53 11.54 -20.96
N VAL A 49 -10.30 12.38 -20.27
CA VAL A 49 -9.86 13.10 -19.07
C VAL A 49 -10.68 12.62 -17.88
N ASN A 50 -10.02 12.48 -16.74
CA ASN A 50 -10.63 12.09 -15.46
C ASN A 50 -10.51 13.27 -14.49
N PRO A 51 -11.29 14.35 -14.63
CA PRO A 51 -11.23 15.46 -13.70
C PRO A 51 -11.86 15.05 -12.36
N VAL A 52 -11.49 15.77 -11.30
CA VAL A 52 -12.17 15.69 -10.01
C VAL A 52 -13.56 16.30 -10.16
N VAL A 53 -14.60 15.56 -9.77
CA VAL A 53 -16.00 16.01 -9.85
C VAL A 53 -16.64 16.22 -8.49
N CYS A 54 -16.16 15.54 -7.45
CA CYS A 54 -16.61 15.78 -6.08
C CYS A 54 -15.55 15.42 -5.03
N THR A 55 -15.71 16.04 -3.85
CA THR A 55 -14.99 15.70 -2.62
C THR A 55 -15.81 14.70 -1.82
N VAL A 56 -15.15 13.71 -1.25
CA VAL A 56 -15.78 12.66 -0.45
C VAL A 56 -15.54 12.96 1.01
N TYR A 57 -16.64 13.09 1.76
CA TYR A 57 -16.63 13.38 3.19
C TYR A 57 -16.90 12.10 3.97
N ASN A 58 -16.35 12.01 5.18
CA ASN A 58 -16.69 10.97 6.14
C ASN A 58 -18.04 11.27 6.85
N SER A 59 -18.46 10.41 7.78
CA SER A 59 -19.70 10.61 8.53
C SER A 59 -19.73 11.88 9.37
N ASP A 60 -18.56 12.39 9.74
CA ASP A 60 -18.39 13.57 10.58
C ASP A 60 -18.35 14.85 9.75
N HIS A 61 -18.65 14.73 8.44
CA HIS A 61 -18.59 15.80 7.44
C HIS A 61 -17.19 16.43 7.33
N ASP A 62 -16.17 15.67 7.68
CA ASP A 62 -14.78 16.05 7.53
C ASP A 62 -14.25 15.49 6.21
N ALA A 63 -13.73 16.38 5.36
CA ALA A 63 -12.93 16.02 4.19
C ALA A 63 -11.42 16.09 4.48
N GLY A 64 -11.07 16.49 5.71
CA GLY A 64 -9.77 16.96 6.15
C GLY A 64 -9.43 18.33 5.53
N GLU A 65 -8.95 19.28 6.32
CA GLU A 65 -8.16 20.39 5.75
C GLU A 65 -6.92 19.85 5.03
N ASP A 66 -6.40 18.72 5.53
CA ASP A 66 -5.38 17.88 4.92
C ASP A 66 -5.99 16.60 4.36
N ALA A 67 -5.45 16.09 3.26
CA ALA A 67 -5.91 14.84 2.67
C ALA A 67 -5.95 13.71 3.71
N PHE A 68 -7.08 12.99 3.80
CA PHE A 68 -7.18 11.81 4.66
C PHE A 68 -6.17 10.74 4.23
N VAL A 69 -5.09 10.60 5.00
CA VAL A 69 -4.09 9.56 4.82
C VAL A 69 -4.28 8.54 5.93
N LEU A 70 -4.59 7.31 5.55
CA LEU A 70 -4.59 6.20 6.48
C LEU A 70 -3.15 5.85 6.80
N VAL A 71 -2.74 6.13 8.03
CA VAL A 71 -1.42 5.79 8.55
C VAL A 71 -1.58 4.61 9.51
N PRO A 72 -1.05 3.43 9.18
CA PRO A 72 -0.96 2.33 10.15
C PRO A 72 -0.26 2.78 11.42
N SER A 73 -0.69 2.28 12.58
CA SER A 73 0.06 2.47 13.84
C SER A 73 1.48 1.89 13.70
N ASP A 74 2.44 2.35 14.51
CA ASP A 74 3.85 1.96 14.37
C ASP A 74 4.07 0.44 14.42
N LYS A 75 3.27 -0.27 15.22
CA LYS A 75 3.27 -1.74 15.31
C LYS A 75 2.88 -2.41 13.99
N PHE A 76 2.08 -1.75 13.16
CA PHE A 76 1.51 -2.28 11.93
C PHE A 76 2.08 -1.63 10.66
N LYS A 77 3.10 -0.80 10.80
CA LYS A 77 3.88 -0.26 9.67
C LYS A 77 4.77 -1.37 9.10
N ILE A 78 4.28 -2.03 8.07
CA ILE A 78 4.95 -3.16 7.41
C ILE A 78 5.30 -2.72 6.00
N SER A 79 6.57 -2.84 5.64
CA SER A 79 7.06 -2.53 4.31
C SER A 79 7.38 -3.79 3.52
N GLU A 80 6.62 -4.06 2.46
CA GLU A 80 6.91 -5.18 1.54
C GLU A 80 7.97 -4.82 0.51
N THR A 81 8.09 -3.53 0.19
CA THR A 81 8.88 -3.05 -0.95
C THR A 81 10.06 -2.17 -0.58
N SER A 82 10.23 -1.81 0.70
CA SER A 82 11.36 -0.98 1.11
C SER A 82 12.63 -1.83 1.11
N ILE A 83 13.64 -1.41 0.37
CA ILE A 83 14.95 -2.05 0.40
C ILE A 83 15.73 -1.38 1.55
N ASN A 84 15.45 -1.76 2.80
CA ASN A 84 16.17 -1.22 3.95
C ASN A 84 17.06 -2.28 4.66
N GLY A 85 17.41 -3.36 3.96
CA GLY A 85 18.29 -4.42 4.46
C GLY A 85 17.68 -5.35 5.52
N THR A 86 16.54 -5.00 6.08
CA THR A 86 15.81 -5.75 7.12
C THR A 86 14.55 -6.46 6.62
N THR A 87 14.24 -6.30 5.33
CA THR A 87 13.03 -6.86 4.71
C THR A 87 13.27 -8.30 4.33
N ASP A 88 12.61 -9.23 5.04
CA ASP A 88 12.67 -10.66 4.73
C ASP A 88 11.85 -10.97 3.47
N TYR A 89 12.56 -11.19 2.36
CA TYR A 89 11.95 -11.54 1.07
C TYR A 89 11.47 -13.00 1.02
N SER A 90 11.83 -13.85 1.98
CA SER A 90 11.35 -15.24 2.02
C SER A 90 9.83 -15.32 2.26
N GLN A 91 9.27 -14.26 2.87
CA GLN A 91 7.84 -14.12 3.14
C GLN A 91 7.08 -13.40 2.02
N PHE A 92 7.76 -13.00 0.93
CA PHE A 92 7.12 -12.45 -0.27
C PHE A 92 6.52 -13.60 -1.11
N LEU A 93 5.39 -14.11 -0.65
CA LEU A 93 4.70 -15.27 -1.20
C LEU A 93 3.46 -14.86 -2.01
N PRO A 94 2.89 -15.76 -2.83
CA PRO A 94 1.65 -15.47 -3.54
C PRO A 94 0.51 -15.11 -2.57
N PHE A 95 -0.36 -14.18 -3.00
CA PHE A 95 -1.54 -13.79 -2.23
C PHE A 95 -2.39 -14.99 -1.84
N GLY A 96 -2.91 -14.97 -0.61
CA GLY A 96 -3.72 -16.06 -0.05
C GLY A 96 -2.89 -17.19 0.58
N ASN A 97 -1.56 -17.19 0.42
CA ASN A 97 -0.71 -18.08 1.19
C ASN A 97 -0.70 -17.63 2.66
N PRO A 98 -1.07 -18.48 3.64
CA PRO A 98 -1.10 -18.10 5.06
C PRO A 98 0.25 -17.65 5.62
N LYS A 99 1.36 -17.98 4.95
CA LYS A 99 2.72 -17.58 5.31
C LYS A 99 3.19 -16.30 4.59
N GLU A 100 2.37 -15.74 3.71
CA GLU A 100 2.62 -14.42 3.12
C GLU A 100 2.67 -13.39 4.25
N ARG A 101 3.57 -12.41 4.14
CA ARG A 101 3.93 -11.49 5.21
C ARG A 101 2.74 -10.69 5.76
N MET A 102 1.97 -9.99 4.93
CA MET A 102 0.84 -9.21 5.43
C MET A 102 -0.29 -10.10 5.95
N LEU A 103 -0.60 -11.19 5.26
CA LEU A 103 -1.66 -12.12 5.68
C LEU A 103 -1.31 -12.85 6.99
N SER A 104 -0.07 -13.31 7.15
CA SER A 104 0.38 -13.97 8.38
C SER A 104 0.28 -13.05 9.60
N ILE A 105 0.69 -11.78 9.46
CA ILE A 105 0.57 -10.79 10.53
C ILE A 105 -0.90 -10.50 10.84
N ALA A 106 -1.77 -10.43 9.83
CA ALA A 106 -3.21 -10.27 10.04
C ALA A 106 -3.80 -11.41 10.86
N ILE A 107 -3.44 -12.65 10.55
CA ILE A 107 -3.88 -13.85 11.28
C ILE A 107 -3.36 -13.79 12.73
N GLN A 108 -2.06 -13.53 12.93
CA GLN A 108 -1.47 -13.42 14.27
C GLN A 108 -2.10 -12.30 15.10
N THR A 109 -2.49 -11.20 14.47
CA THR A 109 -3.18 -10.09 15.13
C THR A 109 -4.55 -10.50 15.62
N LEU A 110 -5.30 -11.25 14.81
CA LEU A 110 -6.60 -11.81 15.20
C LEU A 110 -6.47 -12.87 16.29
N GLU A 111 -5.37 -13.63 16.30
CA GLU A 111 -5.02 -14.59 17.34
C GLU A 111 -4.48 -13.94 18.63
N GLY A 112 -4.18 -12.64 18.59
CA GLY A 112 -3.60 -11.90 19.72
C GLY A 112 -2.11 -12.20 19.99
N THR A 113 -1.41 -12.83 19.03
CA THR A 113 0.02 -13.17 19.11
C THR A 113 0.92 -12.09 18.51
N TYR A 114 0.35 -11.10 17.82
CA TYR A 114 1.04 -9.92 17.29
C TYR A 114 0.60 -8.62 17.99
N PRO A 115 1.52 -7.70 18.33
CA PRO A 115 2.97 -7.80 18.15
C PRO A 115 3.59 -8.85 19.09
N PRO A 116 4.70 -9.50 18.70
CA PRO A 116 5.42 -10.40 19.59
C PRO A 116 5.78 -9.67 20.87
N LYS A 117 5.65 -10.34 22.01
CA LYS A 117 6.12 -9.79 23.29
C LYS A 117 7.64 -9.72 23.23
N ASP A 118 8.25 -8.76 23.92
CA ASP A 118 9.70 -8.58 23.90
C ASP A 118 10.49 -9.81 24.38
N GLU A 119 9.84 -10.75 25.07
CA GLU A 119 10.40 -12.03 25.52
C GLU A 119 10.57 -13.07 24.38
N ASP A 120 9.86 -12.91 23.25
CA ASP A 120 9.89 -13.84 22.11
C ASP A 120 10.86 -13.40 20.99
N LYS A 121 11.71 -12.40 21.24
CA LYS A 121 12.82 -12.04 20.33
C LYS A 121 13.93 -13.09 20.46
N GLU A 122 13.67 -14.31 19.98
CA GLU A 122 14.76 -15.19 19.58
C GLU A 122 15.58 -14.45 18.52
N GLU A 123 16.85 -14.18 18.84
CA GLU A 123 17.84 -13.70 17.90
C GLU A 123 18.07 -14.77 16.82
N GLU A 124 17.15 -14.90 15.85
CA GLU A 124 17.47 -15.56 14.59
C GLU A 124 18.43 -14.65 13.82
N THR A 125 19.71 -14.74 14.18
CA THR A 125 20.86 -14.33 13.37
C THR A 125 20.94 -15.22 12.12
N ARG A 126 19.93 -15.14 11.25
CA ARG A 126 20.05 -15.68 9.89
C ARG A 126 20.94 -14.73 9.10
N SER A 127 22.19 -15.16 8.95
CA SER A 127 23.19 -14.63 8.02
C SER A 127 22.53 -14.01 6.79
N THR A 128 22.42 -12.68 6.77
CA THR A 128 21.93 -11.92 5.62
C THR A 128 23.00 -11.97 4.54
N LYS A 129 23.03 -13.05 3.75
CA LYS A 129 23.67 -13.00 2.44
C LYS A 129 22.88 -11.98 1.63
N SER A 130 23.50 -10.85 1.35
CA SER A 130 22.93 -9.78 0.53
C SER A 130 22.65 -10.32 -0.88
N ILE A 131 21.40 -10.68 -1.14
CA ILE A 131 20.98 -11.06 -2.49
C ILE A 131 20.80 -9.76 -3.28
N LYS A 132 21.71 -9.53 -4.24
CA LYS A 132 21.61 -8.43 -5.20
C LYS A 132 20.57 -8.82 -6.25
N ILE A 133 19.36 -8.29 -6.13
CA ILE A 133 18.28 -8.50 -7.12
C ILE A 133 18.37 -7.39 -8.16
N GLU A 134 18.82 -7.71 -9.37
CA GLU A 134 18.78 -6.80 -10.51
C GLU A 134 17.39 -6.87 -11.18
N LYS A 135 16.63 -5.77 -11.15
CA LYS A 135 15.34 -5.67 -11.82
C LYS A 135 15.57 -5.66 -13.34
N SER A 136 15.27 -6.75 -14.02
CA SER A 136 15.19 -6.78 -15.48
C SER A 136 13.72 -6.72 -15.92
N VAL A 137 13.39 -5.78 -16.82
CA VAL A 137 12.08 -5.70 -17.47
C VAL A 137 12.24 -6.26 -18.88
N SER A 138 11.76 -7.48 -19.08
CA SER A 138 11.57 -8.06 -20.41
C SER A 138 10.10 -7.92 -20.78
N SER A 139 9.76 -6.99 -21.68
CA SER A 139 8.46 -6.96 -22.33
C SER A 139 8.65 -7.18 -23.83
N PRO A 140 7.78 -7.95 -24.51
CA PRO A 140 7.81 -8.11 -25.97
C PRO A 140 7.61 -6.77 -26.72
N ALA A 141 7.15 -5.73 -26.04
CA ALA A 141 6.96 -4.37 -26.58
C ALA A 141 8.20 -3.46 -26.37
N SER A 142 9.40 -4.05 -26.33
CA SER A 142 10.68 -3.33 -26.22
C SER A 142 10.87 -2.34 -27.37
N ARG A 143 10.45 -1.08 -27.17
CA ARG A 143 10.93 0.05 -27.98
C ARG A 143 12.42 0.24 -27.68
N ARG A 144 13.28 -0.28 -28.57
CA ARG A 144 14.70 0.03 -28.57
C ARG A 144 14.86 1.48 -29.00
N PHE A 145 15.23 2.37 -28.08
CA PHE A 145 15.65 3.71 -28.43
C PHE A 145 17.03 3.62 -29.08
N ALA A 146 17.11 3.88 -30.38
CA ALA A 146 18.35 3.88 -31.17
C ALA A 146 19.15 5.20 -31.06
N GLY A 147 18.86 6.03 -30.05
CA GLY A 147 19.54 7.29 -29.80
C GLY A 147 19.29 7.73 -28.36
N GLY A 148 20.37 8.08 -27.66
CA GLY A 148 20.36 8.38 -26.23
C GLY A 148 19.38 9.49 -25.84
N LEU A 149 18.89 9.41 -24.60
CA LEU A 149 18.01 10.40 -23.97
C LEU A 149 18.77 11.71 -23.75
N ARG A 150 18.43 12.77 -24.50
CA ARG A 150 18.85 14.14 -24.21
C ARG A 150 17.81 14.79 -23.30
N ILE A 151 18.19 15.04 -22.06
CA ILE A 151 17.44 15.89 -21.12
C ILE A 151 17.98 17.32 -21.31
N LYS A 152 17.07 18.28 -21.46
CA LYS A 152 17.39 19.72 -21.49
C LYS A 152 17.10 20.33 -20.12
#